data_AF-A0A3D3W681-F1
#
_entry.id   AF-A0A3D3W681-F1
#
_cell.length_a   1.000
_cell.length_b   1.000
_cell.length_c   1.000
_cell.angle_alpha   90.00
_cell.angle_beta   90.00
_cell.angle_gamma   90.00
#
_symmetry.space_group_name_H-M   'P 1'
#
loop_
_entity.id
_entity.type
_entity.pdbx_description
1 polymer ?
#
loop_
_entity_poly.entity_id
_entity_poly.type
_entity_poly.pdbx_seq_one_letter_code
_entity_poly.pdbx_strand_id
1 'polypeptide(L)'
;AVAELVIAGPLGASESGQSDSRRRILTAMPSSEQEVVACAEQIFLGLLRQAYRRPISAADLQMPMQLFQLGWQDEQDFEAGIERGLAGILSSPQFLFRVERGNGNDTADAAQVTGVELASRLSFFLWSSLPDEELLRVAESGRLLQPEE
;
A
#
# COMPACT_ATOMS: atom_id res chain seq x y z
N ALA A 1 -4.08 -27.98 18.92
CA ALA A 1 -3.23 -26.80 19.15
C ALA A 1 -2.01 -26.92 18.26
N VAL A 2 -1.68 -25.90 17.46
CA VAL A 2 -0.44 -25.90 16.66
C VAL A 2 0.68 -25.52 17.62
N ALA A 3 1.65 -26.42 17.80
CA ALA A 3 2.64 -26.33 18.86
C ALA A 3 3.89 -25.52 18.48
N GLU A 4 4.15 -25.30 17.19
CA GLU A 4 5.30 -24.51 16.72
C GLU A 4 5.13 -24.14 15.24
N LEU A 5 5.46 -22.90 14.86
CA LEU A 5 5.57 -22.45 13.47
C LEU A 5 6.98 -21.93 13.25
N VAL A 6 7.79 -22.67 12.50
CA VAL A 6 9.15 -22.27 12.14
C VAL A 6 9.12 -21.73 10.70
N ILE A 7 9.42 -20.43 10.55
CA ILE A 7 9.55 -19.78 9.25
C ILE A 7 11.04 -19.73 8.92
N ALA A 8 11.46 -20.44 7.87
CA ALA A 8 12.83 -20.45 7.38
C ALA A 8 12.89 -19.78 6.00
N GLY A 9 13.68 -18.71 5.88
CA GLY A 9 13.90 -17.98 4.63
C GLY A 9 14.30 -16.51 4.86
N PRO A 10 14.69 -15.77 3.80
CA PRO A 10 14.86 -16.24 2.42
C PRO A 10 16.18 -17.02 2.27
N LEU A 11 16.11 -18.23 1.72
CA LEU A 11 17.30 -19.04 1.43
C LEU A 11 18.02 -18.45 0.22
N GLY A 12 19.29 -18.07 0.37
CA GLY A 12 20.08 -17.48 -0.72
C GLY A 12 19.80 -16.00 -0.99
N ALA A 13 19.29 -15.25 -0.02
CA ALA A 13 19.25 -13.79 -0.11
C ALA A 13 20.67 -13.25 -0.32
N SER A 14 20.88 -12.50 -1.40
CA SER A 14 22.06 -11.64 -1.57
C SER A 14 22.22 -10.81 -0.30
N GLU A 15 23.47 -10.65 0.17
CA GLU A 15 23.78 -9.70 1.24
C GLU A 15 23.06 -8.37 0.97
N SER A 16 22.32 -7.93 1.98
CA SER A 16 21.77 -6.60 2.22
C SER A 16 21.76 -5.62 1.03
N GLY A 17 20.55 -5.32 0.54
CA GLY A 17 20.24 -3.94 0.11
C GLY A 17 19.89 -3.68 -1.36
N GLN A 18 19.82 -4.66 -2.26
CA GLN A 18 19.51 -4.36 -3.69
C GLN A 18 18.46 -5.28 -4.35
N SER A 19 17.45 -5.71 -3.60
CA SER A 19 16.30 -6.42 -4.20
C SER A 19 15.44 -5.49 -5.07
N ASP A 20 14.71 -6.05 -6.03
CA ASP A 20 13.73 -5.30 -6.82
C ASP A 20 12.65 -4.68 -5.92
N SER A 21 12.22 -5.40 -4.88
CA SER A 21 11.25 -4.89 -3.91
C SER A 21 11.79 -3.65 -3.19
N ARG A 22 13.05 -3.66 -2.76
CA ARG A 22 13.68 -2.49 -2.12
C ARG A 22 13.74 -1.30 -3.06
N ARG A 23 14.11 -1.50 -4.33
CA ARG A 23 14.11 -0.43 -5.35
C ARG A 23 12.71 0.15 -5.58
N ARG A 24 11.66 -0.67 -5.51
CA ARG A 24 10.27 -0.22 -5.67
C ARG A 24 9.73 0.51 -4.45
N ILE A 25 10.21 0.18 -3.25
CA ILE A 25 9.79 0.82 -1.99
C ILE A 25 10.56 2.13 -1.78
N LEU A 26 11.89 2.11 -1.86
CA LEU A 26 12.74 3.26 -1.60
C LEU A 26 12.90 4.14 -2.86
N THR A 27 11.82 4.78 -3.27
CA THR A 27 11.78 5.65 -4.45
C THR A 27 12.41 7.03 -4.23
N ALA A 28 12.68 7.38 -2.97
CA ALA A 28 13.33 8.63 -2.56
C ALA A 28 14.33 8.33 -1.44
N MET A 29 15.44 9.07 -1.41
CA MET A 29 16.42 8.99 -0.33
C MET A 29 16.83 10.41 0.06
N PRO A 30 16.82 10.75 1.37
CA PRO A 30 17.20 12.08 1.81
C PRO A 30 18.71 12.29 1.65
N SER A 31 19.11 13.45 1.15
CA SER A 31 20.51 13.90 1.12
C SER A 31 20.87 14.78 2.31
N SER A 32 19.87 15.18 3.10
CA SER A 32 20.00 16.01 4.30
C SER A 32 18.87 15.72 5.30
N GLU A 33 19.07 16.06 6.57
CA GLU A 33 18.04 15.87 7.61
C GLU A 33 16.73 16.61 7.30
N GLN A 34 16.80 17.74 6.61
CA GLN A 34 15.63 18.53 6.23
C GLN A 34 14.73 17.81 5.20
N GLU A 35 15.30 16.89 4.42
CA GLU A 35 14.58 16.13 3.38
C GLU A 35 13.95 14.84 3.91
N VAL A 36 14.32 14.39 5.11
CA VAL A 36 13.91 13.10 5.70
C VAL A 36 12.40 12.92 5.68
N VAL A 37 11.67 13.92 6.19
CA VAL A 37 10.20 13.87 6.27
C VAL A 37 9.57 13.85 4.88
N ALA A 38 10.02 14.72 3.98
CA ALA A 38 9.48 14.82 2.62
C ALA A 38 9.72 13.53 1.81
N CYS A 39 10.89 12.90 1.94
CA CYS A 39 11.18 11.63 1.28
C CYS A 39 10.28 10.50 1.80
N ALA A 40 10.07 10.43 3.12
CA ALA A 40 9.20 9.43 3.72
C ALA A 40 7.74 9.60 3.28
N GLU A 41 7.22 10.83 3.26
CA GLU A 41 5.87 11.13 2.76
C GLU A 41 5.70 10.70 1.30
N GLN A 42 6.68 11.01 0.44
CA GLN A 42 6.64 10.61 -0.97
C GLN A 42 6.57 9.09 -1.12
N ILE A 43 7.38 8.34 -0.37
CA ILE A 43 7.37 6.88 -0.38
C ILE A 43 6.00 6.36 0.08
N PHE A 44 5.50 6.82 1.22
CA PHE A 44 4.23 6.31 1.75
C PHE A 44 3.03 6.67 0.88
N LEU A 45 3.01 7.84 0.23
CA LEU A 45 1.95 8.18 -0.73
C LEU A 45 1.89 7.18 -1.89
N GLY A 46 3.04 6.80 -2.45
CA GLY A 46 3.11 5.80 -3.51
C GLY A 46 2.62 4.42 -3.05
N LEU A 47 3.05 4.00 -1.85
CA LEU A 47 2.67 2.70 -1.28
C LEU A 47 1.19 2.63 -0.89
N LEU A 48 0.68 3.67 -0.24
CA LEU A 48 -0.69 3.68 0.31
C LEU A 48 -1.75 3.61 -0.80
N ARG A 49 -1.53 4.25 -1.96
CA ARG A 49 -2.49 4.19 -3.08
C ARG A 49 -2.77 2.76 -3.51
N GLN A 50 -1.70 2.00 -3.70
CA GLN A 50 -1.78 0.60 -4.11
C GLN A 50 -2.24 -0.29 -2.96
N ALA A 51 -1.69 -0.09 -1.75
CA ALA A 51 -2.00 -0.90 -0.59
C ALA A 51 -3.47 -0.80 -0.18
N TYR A 52 -4.03 0.41 -0.14
CA TYR A 52 -5.42 0.64 0.23
C TYR A 52 -6.37 0.58 -0.96
N ARG A 53 -5.82 0.50 -2.17
CA ARG A 53 -6.58 0.32 -3.43
C ARG A 53 -7.63 1.40 -3.56
N ARG A 54 -7.28 2.66 -3.29
CA ARG A 54 -8.17 3.83 -3.38
C ARG A 54 -7.38 5.13 -3.36
N PRO A 55 -8.00 6.26 -3.73
CA PRO A 55 -7.45 7.57 -3.43
C PRO A 55 -7.12 7.73 -1.94
N ILE A 56 -5.96 8.31 -1.68
CA ILE A 56 -5.43 8.56 -0.35
C ILE A 56 -5.77 9.97 0.11
N SER A 57 -6.10 10.07 1.38
CA SER A 57 -6.30 11.32 2.09
C SER A 57 -5.07 11.67 2.93
N ALA A 58 -4.95 12.92 3.36
CA ALA A 58 -3.92 13.32 4.32
C ALA A 58 -4.00 12.54 5.66
N ALA A 59 -5.19 12.05 6.04
CA ALA A 59 -5.34 11.23 7.24
C ALA A 59 -4.69 9.84 7.09
N ASP A 60 -4.62 9.29 5.87
CA ASP A 60 -4.03 7.98 5.62
C ASP A 60 -2.51 7.97 5.85
N LEU A 61 -1.85 9.13 5.75
CA LEU A 61 -0.42 9.30 6.00
C LEU A 61 -0.05 9.35 7.49
N GLN A 62 -1.01 9.68 8.37
CA GLN A 62 -0.67 9.98 9.76
C GLN A 62 -0.04 8.79 10.48
N MET A 63 -0.64 7.60 10.35
CA MET A 63 -0.14 6.41 11.04
C MET A 63 1.24 5.95 10.51
N PRO A 64 1.46 5.80 9.18
CA PRO A 64 2.78 5.43 8.66
C PRO A 64 3.87 6.44 9.05
N MET A 65 3.56 7.74 9.04
CA MET A 65 4.52 8.78 9.44
C MET A 65 4.83 8.75 10.93
N GLN A 66 3.87 8.44 11.80
CA GLN A 66 4.14 8.25 13.24
C GLN A 66 5.06 7.06 13.49
N LEU A 67 4.83 5.93 12.81
CA LEU A 67 5.70 4.76 12.93
C LEU A 67 7.09 5.00 12.34
N PHE A 68 7.17 5.75 11.24
CA PHE A 68 8.43 6.20 10.67
C PHE A 68 9.23 7.02 11.68
N GLN A 69 8.60 8.00 12.33
CA GLN A 69 9.27 8.83 13.34
C GLN A 69 9.82 7.99 14.51
N LEU A 70 9.10 6.95 14.94
CA LEU A 70 9.60 6.03 15.98
C LEU A 70 10.84 5.26 15.52
N GLY A 71 10.88 4.78 14.27
CA GLY A 71 12.07 4.10 13.73
C GLY A 71 13.25 5.04 13.53
N TRP A 72 12.99 6.24 13.03
CA TRP A 72 14.00 7.27 12.85
C TRP A 72 14.63 7.72 14.17
N GLN A 73 13.84 7.89 15.23
CA GLN A 73 14.35 8.36 16.53
C GLN A 73 15.22 7.34 17.27
N ASP A 74 14.95 6.04 17.09
CA ASP A 74 15.69 4.99 17.79
C ASP A 74 17.11 4.83 17.21
N GLU A 75 17.26 4.89 15.88
CA GLU A 75 18.49 4.47 15.19
C GLU A 75 19.11 5.56 14.29
N GLN A 76 18.43 6.70 14.09
CA GLN A 76 18.72 7.66 13.01
C GLN A 76 18.89 6.97 11.64
N ASP A 77 18.19 5.86 11.46
CA ASP A 77 18.18 5.08 10.24
C ASP A 77 16.87 5.36 9.50
N PHE A 78 17.00 5.95 8.31
CA PHE A 78 15.88 6.27 7.44
C PHE A 78 15.14 5.01 7.00
N GLU A 79 15.87 3.94 6.67
CA GLU A 79 15.28 2.70 6.19
C GLU A 79 14.56 1.96 7.31
N ALA A 80 15.09 1.97 8.54
CA ALA A 80 14.38 1.45 9.72
C ALA A 80 13.05 2.18 9.95
N GLY A 81 13.03 3.51 9.76
CA GLY A 81 11.79 4.29 9.76
C GLY A 81 10.82 3.83 8.67
N ILE A 82 11.28 3.70 7.42
CA ILE A 82 10.44 3.24 6.31
C ILE A 82 9.90 1.83 6.56
N GLU A 83 10.73 0.93 7.10
CA GLU A 83 10.33 -0.43 7.46
C GLU A 83 9.17 -0.43 8.47
N ARG A 84 9.28 0.37 9.55
CA ARG A 84 8.21 0.47 10.55
C ARG A 84 6.93 1.05 9.96
N GLY A 85 7.04 2.11 9.16
CA GLY A 85 5.89 2.69 8.46
C GLY A 85 5.21 1.70 7.51
N LEU A 86 6.00 0.96 6.72
CA LEU A 86 5.52 -0.08 5.81
C LEU A 86 4.85 -1.23 6.59
N ALA A 87 5.44 -1.68 7.70
CA ALA A 87 4.83 -2.69 8.57
C ALA A 87 3.46 -2.24 9.08
N GLY A 88 3.30 -0.96 9.41
CA GLY A 88 2.01 -0.37 9.76
C GLY A 88 0.99 -0.41 8.62
N ILE A 89 1.41 -0.05 7.41
CA ILE A 89 0.55 -0.11 6.21
C ILE A 89 0.07 -1.54 5.98
N LEU A 90 0.98 -2.52 6.02
CA LEU A 90 0.68 -3.93 5.76
C LEU A 90 -0.12 -4.60 6.89
N SER A 91 -0.13 -4.00 8.09
CA SER A 91 -0.93 -4.47 9.23
C SER A 91 -2.27 -3.73 9.38
N SER A 92 -2.53 -2.73 8.52
CA SER A 92 -3.74 -1.92 8.57
C SER A 92 -4.97 -2.72 8.11
N PRO A 93 -6.14 -2.55 8.76
CA PRO A 93 -7.39 -3.12 8.26
C PRO A 93 -7.72 -2.71 6.82
N GLN A 94 -7.30 -1.50 6.40
CA GLN A 94 -7.51 -1.03 5.03
C GLN A 94 -6.71 -1.84 4.00
N PHE A 95 -5.57 -2.40 4.39
CA PHE A 95 -4.79 -3.31 3.56
C PHE A 95 -5.33 -4.74 3.66
N LEU A 96 -5.49 -5.26 4.88
CA LEU A 96 -5.85 -6.65 5.18
C LEU A 96 -7.25 -7.04 4.68
N PHE A 97 -8.20 -6.11 4.72
CA PHE A 97 -9.58 -6.35 4.29
C PHE A 97 -9.90 -5.61 2.99
N ARG A 98 -10.68 -6.27 2.13
CA ARG A 98 -11.29 -5.65 0.95
C ARG A 98 -12.72 -5.30 1.30
N VAL A 99 -12.93 -4.06 1.76
CA VAL A 99 -14.25 -3.55 2.12
C VAL A 99 -14.85 -2.84 0.92
N GLU A 100 -16.00 -3.33 0.45
CA GLU A 100 -16.79 -2.70 -0.59
C GLU A 100 -17.92 -1.93 0.08
N ARG A 101 -17.93 -0.61 -0.11
CA ARG A 101 -18.91 0.33 0.45
C ARG A 101 -19.92 0.78 -0.60
N GLY A 102 -19.63 0.56 -1.89
CA GLY A 102 -20.45 1.03 -2.99
C GLY A 102 -20.50 2.56 -3.04
N ASN A 103 -21.50 3.10 -3.75
CA ASN A 103 -21.70 4.54 -3.92
C ASN A 103 -22.63 5.18 -2.87
N GLY A 104 -23.04 4.44 -1.84
CA GLY A 104 -23.93 4.92 -0.77
C GLY A 104 -25.37 5.20 -1.23
N ASN A 105 -25.73 4.80 -2.45
CA ASN A 105 -27.05 5.04 -3.05
C ASN A 105 -27.87 3.74 -3.13
N ASP A 106 -27.87 2.99 -2.03
CA ASP A 106 -28.43 1.63 -1.88
C ASP A 106 -29.97 1.62 -1.89
N THR A 107 -30.56 1.95 -3.04
CA THR A 107 -32.00 1.80 -3.31
C THR A 107 -32.30 0.69 -4.31
N ALA A 108 -31.29 -0.06 -4.77
CA ALA A 108 -31.43 -1.20 -5.67
C ALA A 108 -30.83 -2.47 -5.03
N ASP A 109 -31.48 -3.62 -5.28
CA ASP A 109 -31.19 -4.96 -4.71
C ASP A 109 -29.76 -5.50 -4.94
N ALA A 110 -28.87 -4.73 -5.55
CA ALA A 110 -27.43 -5.01 -5.63
C ALA A 110 -26.64 -3.71 -5.45
N ALA A 111 -25.83 -3.64 -4.39
CA ALA A 111 -24.93 -2.52 -4.15
C ALA A 111 -24.03 -2.29 -5.38
N GLN A 112 -24.11 -1.11 -5.98
CA GLN A 112 -23.34 -0.78 -7.16
C GLN A 112 -21.88 -0.57 -6.77
N VAL A 113 -20.99 -1.41 -7.28
CA VAL A 113 -19.55 -1.27 -7.03
C VAL A 113 -18.99 -0.04 -7.73
N THR A 114 -18.09 0.65 -7.05
CA THR A 114 -17.29 1.73 -7.63
C THR A 114 -16.26 1.17 -8.62
N GLY A 115 -15.71 2.01 -9.50
CA GLY A 115 -14.64 1.58 -10.41
C GLY A 115 -13.43 1.01 -9.67
N VAL A 116 -13.10 1.58 -8.51
CA VAL A 116 -11.98 1.14 -7.67
C VAL A 116 -12.24 -0.24 -7.03
N GLU A 117 -13.47 -0.49 -6.58
CA GLU A 117 -13.88 -1.81 -6.09
C GLU A 117 -13.89 -2.84 -7.22
N LEU A 118 -14.32 -2.46 -8.42
CA LEU A 118 -14.25 -3.31 -9.61
C LEU A 118 -12.81 -3.69 -9.97
N ALA A 119 -11.88 -2.72 -9.97
CA ALA A 119 -10.46 -2.99 -10.17
C ALA A 119 -9.91 -3.99 -9.15
N SER A 120 -10.25 -3.82 -7.88
CA SER A 120 -9.87 -4.75 -6.81
C SER A 120 -10.42 -6.16 -7.06
N ARG A 121 -11.70 -6.29 -7.45
CA ARG A 121 -12.31 -7.58 -7.81
C ARG A 121 -11.59 -8.26 -8.97
N LEU A 122 -11.36 -7.53 -10.07
CA LEU A 122 -10.69 -8.05 -11.26
C LEU A 122 -9.27 -8.54 -10.95
N SER A 123 -8.49 -7.71 -10.27
CA SER A 123 -7.10 -8.01 -9.94
C SER A 123 -6.95 -9.30 -9.13
N PHE A 124 -7.78 -9.46 -8.09
CA PHE A 124 -7.73 -10.67 -7.27
C PHE A 124 -8.31 -11.90 -7.98
N PHE A 125 -9.29 -11.71 -8.86
CA PHE A 125 -9.82 -12.79 -9.69
C PHE A 125 -8.76 -13.30 -10.68
N LEU A 126 -8.02 -12.40 -11.34
CA LEU A 126 -7.09 -12.73 -12.41
C LEU A 126 -5.72 -13.19 -11.91
N TRP A 127 -5.15 -12.53 -10.89
CA TRP A 127 -3.78 -12.80 -10.43
C TRP A 127 -3.59 -12.81 -8.91
N SER A 128 -4.69 -12.82 -8.13
CA SER A 128 -4.64 -12.95 -6.66
C SER A 128 -3.74 -11.93 -5.94
N SER A 129 -3.62 -10.72 -6.50
CA SER A 129 -2.84 -9.63 -5.91
C SER A 129 -3.56 -8.29 -6.03
N LEU A 130 -2.91 -7.23 -5.54
CA LEU A 130 -3.36 -5.84 -5.66
C LEU A 130 -3.48 -5.40 -7.13
N PRO A 131 -4.44 -4.51 -7.46
CA PRO A 131 -4.50 -3.89 -8.77
C PRO A 131 -3.22 -3.08 -9.02
N ASP A 132 -2.71 -3.15 -10.24
CA ASP A 132 -1.58 -2.33 -10.65
C ASP A 132 -1.97 -0.85 -10.83
N GLU A 133 -0.96 -0.02 -11.06
CA GLU A 133 -1.14 1.43 -11.16
C GLU A 133 -2.05 1.83 -12.33
N GLU A 134 -1.98 1.11 -13.45
CA GLU A 134 -2.77 1.43 -14.64
C GLU A 134 -4.24 1.09 -14.39
N LEU A 135 -4.52 -0.08 -13.82
CA LEU A 135 -5.87 -0.49 -13.46
C LEU A 135 -6.48 0.45 -12.42
N LEU A 136 -5.72 0.86 -11.40
CA LEU A 136 -6.18 1.86 -10.43
C LEU A 136 -6.46 3.21 -11.09
N ARG A 137 -5.59 3.67 -12.00
CA ARG A 137 -5.78 4.94 -12.72
C ARG A 137 -7.04 4.92 -13.59
N VAL A 138 -7.28 3.84 -14.34
CA VAL A 138 -8.47 3.67 -15.17
C VAL A 138 -9.72 3.62 -14.30
N ALA A 139 -9.68 2.91 -13.18
CA ALA A 139 -10.75 2.83 -12.20
C ALA A 139 -11.12 4.18 -11.58
N GLU A 140 -10.13 4.94 -11.12
CA GLU A 140 -10.33 6.27 -10.54
C GLU A 140 -10.89 7.28 -11.56
N SER A 141 -10.57 7.12 -12.85
CA SER A 141 -11.14 7.94 -13.91
C SER A 141 -12.59 7.60 -14.28
N GLY A 142 -13.16 6.54 -13.70
CA GLY A 142 -14.50 6.04 -14.03
C GLY A 142 -14.61 5.29 -15.36
N ARG A 143 -13.55 5.28 -16.19
CA ARG A 143 -13.52 4.57 -17.49
C ARG A 143 -13.70 3.05 -17.33
N LEU A 144 -13.25 2.46 -16.21
CA LEU A 144 -13.41 1.02 -15.97
C LEU A 144 -14.89 0.59 -15.86
N LEU A 145 -15.81 1.52 -15.62
CA LEU A 145 -17.25 1.24 -15.55
C LEU A 145 -17.96 1.37 -16.91
N GLN A 146 -17.25 1.78 -17.95
CA GLN A 146 -17.82 1.97 -19.29
C GLN A 146 -17.69 0.65 -20.07
N PRO A 147 -18.81 0.01 -20.45
CA PRO A 147 -18.79 -1.30 -21.13
C PRO A 147 -18.40 -1.22 -22.62
N GLU A 148 -18.21 -0.02 -23.17
CA GLU A 148 -17.88 0.19 -24.59
C GLU A 148 -16.48 0.80 -24.72
N GLU A 149 -15.49 -0.08 -24.95
CA GLU A 149 -14.28 0.21 -25.75
C GLU A 149 -14.30 -0.68 -27.00
#